data_AF-A0A7W0EUF6-F1
#
_entry.id   AF-A0A7W0EUF6-F1
#
_cell.length_a   1.000
_cell.length_b   1.000
_cell.length_c   1.000
_cell.angle_alpha   90.00
_cell.angle_beta   90.00
_cell.angle_gamma   90.00
#
_symmetry.space_group_name_H-M   'P 1'
#
loop_
_entity.id
_entity.type
_entity.pdbx_description
1 polymer ?
#
loop_
_entity_poly.entity_id
_entity_poly.type
_entity_poly.pdbx_seq_one_letter_code
_entity_poly.pdbx_strand_id
1 'polypeptide(L)'
;MGKEIPLEIRFRAEELYVVDGLTYEQVAEATGVSDSQLKRWGAESGWGERKREYRESLSSIRRDTVILRQRLIEKALNSLDPQSVYAVARLEAVANKAVSGVEPVQTLPADNRVIKTPEDAVMALGDVIEKKLNTMLTQPGGISLSAVKEIKQAVELVEKMREKYADAEGKALKKGGLSDEVANDIRAKILGL
;
A
#
# COMPACT_ATOMS: atom_id res chain seq x y z
N MET A 1 -34.90 30.34 14.31
CA MET A 1 -35.42 29.56 13.17
C MET A 1 -34.52 28.36 12.98
N GLY A 2 -35.07 27.13 13.07
CA GLY A 2 -34.28 25.92 12.83
C GLY A 2 -34.04 25.78 11.33
N LYS A 3 -32.77 25.77 10.90
CA LYS A 3 -32.44 25.27 9.57
C LYS A 3 -32.82 23.79 9.54
N GLU A 4 -33.78 23.42 8.71
CA GLU A 4 -34.09 22.02 8.46
C GLU A 4 -32.84 21.37 7.87
N ILE A 5 -32.26 20.44 8.62
CA ILE A 5 -31.08 19.70 8.16
C ILE A 5 -31.59 18.60 7.22
N PRO A 6 -31.02 18.47 6.00
CA PRO A 6 -31.37 17.40 5.08
C PRO A 6 -31.28 16.02 5.73
N LEU A 7 -32.25 15.15 5.42
CA LEU A 7 -32.28 13.76 5.94
C LEU A 7 -31.03 12.96 5.57
N GLU A 8 -30.42 13.26 4.43
CA GLU A 8 -29.15 12.65 4.00
C GLU A 8 -28.01 12.88 5.00
N ILE A 9 -27.95 14.07 5.61
CA ILE A 9 -26.92 14.38 6.61
C ILE A 9 -27.19 13.58 7.89
N ARG A 10 -28.46 13.37 8.26
CA ARG A 10 -28.83 12.52 9.41
C ARG A 10 -28.43 11.07 9.17
N PHE A 11 -28.69 10.52 7.98
CA PHE A 11 -28.31 9.14 7.64
C PHE A 11 -26.79 8.97 7.58
N ARG A 12 -26.08 9.91 6.97
CA ARG A 12 -24.62 9.89 6.96
C ARG A 12 -24.02 9.96 8.36
N ALA A 13 -24.56 10.82 9.22
CA ALA A 13 -24.11 10.92 10.61
C ALA A 13 -24.37 9.64 11.41
N GLU A 14 -25.50 8.97 11.13
CA GLU A 14 -25.83 7.68 11.72
C GLU A 14 -24.85 6.59 11.30
N GLU A 15 -24.55 6.48 10.00
CA GLU A 15 -23.58 5.52 9.46
C GLU A 15 -22.20 5.72 10.10
N LEU A 16 -21.70 6.95 10.12
CA LEU A 16 -20.40 7.28 10.73
C LEU A 16 -20.33 6.91 12.22
N TYR A 17 -21.44 7.06 12.95
CA TYR A 17 -21.47 6.74 14.37
C TYR A 17 -21.61 5.22 14.63
N VAL A 18 -22.54 4.57 13.93
CA VAL A 18 -22.95 3.18 14.16
C VAL A 18 -22.00 2.19 13.50
N VAL A 19 -21.72 2.41 12.21
CA VAL A 19 -20.94 1.51 11.35
C VAL A 19 -19.45 1.79 11.50
N ASP A 20 -19.03 3.03 11.26
CA ASP A 20 -17.61 3.41 11.35
C ASP A 20 -17.14 3.57 12.80
N GLY A 21 -18.09 3.68 13.73
CA GLY A 21 -17.81 3.63 15.16
C GLY A 21 -17.25 4.93 15.73
N LEU A 22 -17.33 6.05 15.01
CA LEU A 22 -16.82 7.36 15.42
C LEU A 22 -17.52 7.91 16.68
N THR A 23 -16.88 8.89 17.33
CA THR A 23 -17.49 9.66 18.43
C THR A 23 -18.40 10.76 17.87
N TYR A 24 -19.32 11.28 18.70
CA TYR A 24 -20.18 12.38 18.26
C TYR A 24 -19.40 13.63 17.85
N GLU A 25 -18.25 13.89 18.48
CA GLU A 25 -17.35 14.99 18.11
C GLU A 25 -16.76 14.79 16.70
N GLN A 26 -16.29 13.58 16.38
CA GLN A 26 -15.76 13.24 15.06
C GLN A 26 -16.85 13.29 13.97
N VAL A 27 -18.06 12.84 14.31
CA VAL A 27 -19.21 12.94 13.40
C VAL A 27 -19.60 14.40 13.18
N ALA A 28 -19.55 15.24 14.22
CA ALA A 28 -19.81 16.67 14.12
C ALA A 28 -18.80 17.36 13.19
N GLU A 29 -17.52 17.03 13.31
CA GLU A 29 -16.47 17.52 12.41
C GLU A 29 -16.70 17.07 10.96
N ALA A 30 -17.05 15.80 10.75
CA ALA A 30 -17.25 15.22 9.42
C ALA A 30 -18.53 15.71 8.71
N THR A 31 -19.58 16.07 9.46
CA THR A 31 -20.90 16.41 8.91
C THR A 31 -21.26 17.89 9.05
N GLY A 32 -20.51 18.65 9.87
CA GLY A 32 -20.81 20.05 10.20
C GLY A 32 -22.04 20.25 11.11
N VAL A 33 -22.60 19.16 11.65
CA VAL A 33 -23.75 19.21 12.58
C VAL A 33 -23.25 19.36 14.02
N SER A 34 -23.98 20.09 14.86
CA SER A 34 -23.60 20.24 16.27
C SER A 34 -23.73 18.93 17.06
N ASP A 35 -22.80 18.71 17.99
CA ASP A 35 -22.79 17.53 18.88
C ASP A 35 -24.13 17.36 19.63
N SER A 36 -24.72 18.45 20.12
CA SER A 36 -26.02 18.42 20.81
C SER A 36 -27.14 17.89 19.91
N GLN A 37 -27.11 18.21 18.62
CA GLN A 37 -28.11 17.73 17.66
C GLN A 37 -27.91 16.26 17.30
N LEU A 38 -26.66 15.82 17.15
CA LEU A 38 -26.32 14.41 16.94
C LEU A 38 -26.73 13.54 18.13
N LYS A 39 -26.49 14.01 19.36
CA LYS A 39 -26.95 13.32 20.59
C LYS A 39 -28.46 13.18 20.64
N ARG A 40 -29.21 14.21 20.22
CA ARG A 40 -30.67 14.15 20.14
C ARG A 40 -31.14 13.10 19.13
N TRP A 41 -30.59 13.11 17.91
CA TRP A 41 -30.92 12.09 16.90
C TRP A 41 -30.54 10.69 17.33
N GLY A 42 -29.37 10.54 17.98
CA GLY A 42 -28.92 9.27 18.52
C GLY A 42 -29.83 8.71 19.60
N ALA A 43 -30.40 9.57 20.44
CA ALA A 43 -31.39 9.19 21.44
C ALA A 43 -32.75 8.82 20.82
N GLU A 44 -33.24 9.61 19.85
CA GLU A 44 -34.51 9.36 19.15
C GLU A 44 -34.50 8.05 18.34
N SER A 45 -33.36 7.74 17.73
CA SER A 45 -33.22 6.63 16.79
C SER A 45 -32.38 5.47 17.35
N GLY A 46 -32.04 5.47 18.64
CA GLY A 46 -31.35 4.37 19.30
C GLY A 46 -29.96 4.03 18.75
N TRP A 47 -29.17 5.03 18.36
CA TRP A 47 -27.85 4.81 17.72
C TRP A 47 -26.89 4.00 18.59
N GLY A 48 -26.92 4.20 19.90
CA GLY A 48 -26.03 3.48 20.83
C GLY A 48 -26.30 1.97 20.85
N GLU A 49 -27.57 1.57 20.82
CA GLU A 49 -27.97 0.16 20.78
C GLU A 49 -27.60 -0.47 19.45
N ARG A 50 -27.88 0.21 18.34
CA ARG A 50 -27.52 -0.27 17.00
C ARG A 50 -26.01 -0.39 16.81
N LYS A 51 -25.24 0.55 17.36
CA LYS A 51 -23.77 0.46 17.40
C LYS A 51 -23.28 -0.75 18.17
N ARG A 52 -23.93 -1.06 19.30
CA ARG A 52 -23.60 -2.25 20.11
C ARG A 52 -23.91 -3.53 19.33
N GLU A 53 -25.13 -3.66 18.80
CA GLU A 53 -25.56 -4.81 18.00
C GLU A 53 -24.64 -5.02 16.78
N TYR A 54 -24.30 -3.94 16.07
CA TYR A 54 -23.37 -3.99 14.94
C TYR A 54 -21.99 -4.51 15.36
N ARG A 55 -21.45 -4.04 16.48
CA ARG A 55 -20.16 -4.52 17.00
C ARG A 55 -20.20 -5.96 17.49
N GLU A 56 -21.30 -6.38 18.12
CA GLU A 56 -21.52 -7.75 18.54
C GLU A 56 -21.58 -8.69 17.32
N SER A 57 -22.32 -8.31 16.28
CA SER A 57 -22.39 -9.03 15.01
C SER A 57 -21.00 -9.14 14.35
N LEU A 58 -20.26 -8.03 14.23
CA LEU A 58 -18.89 -8.06 13.71
C LEU A 58 -17.95 -8.94 14.54
N SER A 59 -18.08 -8.93 15.86
CA SER A 59 -17.31 -9.81 16.75
C SER A 59 -17.66 -11.28 16.54
N SER A 60 -18.95 -11.60 16.39
CA SER A 60 -19.41 -12.95 16.05
C SER A 60 -18.84 -13.40 14.72
N ILE A 61 -18.96 -12.58 13.67
CA ILE A 61 -18.43 -12.88 12.33
C ILE A 61 -16.93 -13.18 12.38
N ARG A 62 -16.16 -12.38 13.14
CA ARG A 62 -14.70 -12.62 13.30
C ARG A 62 -14.44 -13.96 13.98
N ARG A 63 -15.17 -14.27 15.06
CA ARG A 63 -15.06 -15.56 15.77
C ARG A 63 -15.40 -16.73 14.85
N ASP A 64 -16.55 -16.65 14.16
CA ASP A 64 -17.04 -17.70 13.29
C ASP A 64 -16.11 -17.92 12.10
N THR A 65 -15.49 -16.85 11.59
CA THR A 65 -14.45 -16.95 10.56
C THR A 65 -13.26 -17.78 11.05
N VAL A 66 -12.77 -17.53 12.26
CA VAL A 66 -11.64 -18.30 12.85
C VAL A 66 -12.03 -19.78 13.00
N ILE A 67 -13.23 -20.06 13.52
CA ILE A 67 -13.75 -21.43 13.66
C ILE A 67 -13.86 -22.12 12.29
N LEU A 68 -14.35 -21.40 11.27
CA LEU A 68 -14.43 -21.90 9.91
C LEU A 68 -13.04 -22.25 9.36
N ARG A 69 -12.02 -21.40 9.58
CA ARG A 69 -10.64 -21.69 9.16
C ARG A 69 -10.15 -22.99 9.78
N GLN A 70 -10.30 -23.11 11.10
CA GLN A 70 -9.88 -24.30 11.84
C GLN A 70 -10.51 -25.56 11.25
N ARG A 71 -11.85 -25.58 11.07
CA ARG A 71 -12.56 -26.75 10.53
C ARG A 71 -12.15 -27.08 9.10
N LEU A 72 -11.87 -26.09 8.26
CA LEU A 72 -11.40 -26.32 6.89
C LEU A 72 -9.99 -26.90 6.87
N ILE A 73 -9.09 -26.44 7.74
CA ILE A 73 -7.74 -26.98 7.89
C ILE A 73 -7.81 -28.43 8.38
N GLU A 74 -8.58 -28.72 9.43
CA GLU A 74 -8.78 -30.07 9.94
C GLU A 74 -9.32 -31.00 8.83
N LYS A 75 -10.31 -30.54 8.06
CA LYS A 75 -10.83 -31.31 6.93
C LYS A 75 -9.74 -31.56 5.88
N ALA A 76 -9.01 -30.53 5.47
CA ALA A 76 -7.96 -30.65 4.47
C ALA A 76 -6.82 -31.59 4.90
N LEU A 77 -6.46 -31.59 6.19
CA LEU A 77 -5.45 -32.50 6.75
C LEU A 77 -5.92 -33.96 6.75
N ASN A 78 -7.20 -34.19 7.02
CA ASN A 78 -7.76 -35.54 7.11
C ASN A 78 -8.07 -36.15 5.74
N SER A 79 -8.58 -35.36 4.79
CA SER A 79 -8.97 -35.85 3.46
C SER A 79 -7.85 -35.73 2.42
N LEU A 80 -6.94 -34.77 2.58
CA LEU A 80 -6.00 -34.30 1.55
C LEU A 80 -6.68 -34.04 0.20
N ASP A 81 -7.99 -33.73 0.23
CA ASP A 81 -8.73 -33.50 -1.00
C ASP A 81 -8.31 -32.16 -1.62
N PRO A 82 -8.02 -32.11 -2.94
CA PRO A 82 -7.52 -30.91 -3.58
C PRO A 82 -8.42 -29.67 -3.41
N GLN A 83 -9.73 -29.87 -3.26
CA GLN A 83 -10.70 -28.79 -3.11
C GLN A 83 -10.62 -28.13 -1.72
N SER A 84 -10.51 -28.92 -0.66
CA SER A 84 -10.36 -28.42 0.71
C SER A 84 -9.00 -27.74 0.90
N VAL A 85 -7.93 -28.29 0.32
CA VAL A 85 -6.60 -27.68 0.33
C VAL A 85 -6.61 -26.33 -0.40
N TYR A 86 -7.24 -26.25 -1.58
CA TYR A 86 -7.39 -25.00 -2.31
C TYR A 86 -8.23 -23.96 -1.56
N ALA A 87 -9.34 -24.39 -0.94
CA ALA A 87 -10.19 -23.50 -0.15
C ALA A 87 -9.44 -22.88 1.02
N VAL A 88 -8.64 -23.67 1.75
CA VAL A 88 -7.75 -23.17 2.80
C VAL A 88 -6.73 -22.18 2.25
N ALA A 89 -6.03 -22.52 1.15
CA ALA A 89 -5.03 -21.63 0.54
C ALA A 89 -5.61 -20.27 0.12
N ARG A 90 -6.82 -20.25 -0.46
CA ARG A 90 -7.51 -19.01 -0.84
C ARG A 90 -7.92 -18.20 0.39
N LEU A 91 -8.40 -18.86 1.43
CA LEU A 91 -8.86 -18.19 2.63
C LEU A 91 -7.70 -17.58 3.42
N GLU A 92 -6.55 -18.24 3.47
CA GLU A 92 -5.29 -17.71 4.01
C GLU A 92 -4.74 -16.55 3.17
N ALA A 93 -4.83 -16.61 1.84
CA ALA A 93 -4.42 -15.51 0.97
C ALA A 93 -5.27 -14.24 1.21
N VAL A 94 -6.59 -14.38 1.37
CA VAL A 94 -7.49 -13.27 1.70
C VAL A 94 -7.21 -12.73 3.11
N ALA A 95 -6.94 -13.62 4.07
CA ALA A 95 -6.57 -13.23 5.43
C ALA A 95 -5.30 -12.37 5.47
N ASN A 96 -4.24 -12.81 4.80
CA ASN A 96 -2.97 -12.08 4.73
C ASN A 96 -3.13 -10.73 4.05
N LYS A 97 -3.99 -10.64 3.01
CA LYS A 97 -4.31 -9.38 2.35
C LYS A 97 -5.02 -8.38 3.28
N ALA A 98 -5.95 -8.86 4.10
CA ALA A 98 -6.67 -8.02 5.07
C ALA A 98 -5.74 -7.47 6.18
N VAL A 99 -4.73 -8.25 6.60
CA VAL A 99 -3.72 -7.81 7.59
C VAL A 99 -2.75 -6.79 7.01
N SER A 100 -2.46 -6.89 5.71
CA SER A 100 -1.51 -6.01 5.03
C SER A 100 -2.04 -4.59 4.81
N GLY A 101 -3.35 -4.35 4.93
CA GLY A 101 -3.98 -3.05 4.63
C GLY A 101 -3.83 -2.61 3.16
N VAL A 102 -3.25 -3.46 2.31
CA VAL A 102 -3.06 -3.19 0.89
C VAL A 102 -4.35 -3.60 0.18
N GLU A 103 -5.24 -2.63 -0.02
CA GLU A 103 -6.27 -2.77 -1.03
C GLU A 103 -5.62 -3.17 -2.37
N PRO A 104 -6.24 -4.04 -3.18
CA PRO A 104 -5.75 -4.25 -4.52
C PRO A 104 -5.84 -2.91 -5.26
N VAL A 105 -4.70 -2.24 -5.44
CA VAL A 105 -4.52 -1.45 -6.64
C VAL A 105 -4.92 -2.40 -7.77
N GLN A 106 -5.93 -2.02 -8.57
CA GLN A 106 -6.18 -2.72 -9.81
C GLN A 106 -4.86 -2.71 -10.57
N THR A 107 -4.14 -3.82 -10.54
CA THR A 107 -2.99 -4.02 -11.41
C THR A 107 -3.58 -4.15 -12.79
N LEU A 108 -3.73 -3.01 -13.49
CA LEU A 108 -3.62 -2.99 -14.94
C LEU A 108 -2.40 -3.86 -15.31
N PRO A 109 -2.47 -4.67 -16.37
CA PRO A 109 -1.36 -5.54 -16.75
C PRO A 109 -0.09 -4.70 -16.76
N ALA A 110 0.81 -5.01 -15.82
CA ALA A 110 2.06 -4.31 -15.70
C ALA A 110 2.76 -4.47 -17.04
N ASP A 111 2.93 -3.36 -17.77
CA ASP A 111 3.93 -3.27 -18.80
C ASP A 111 5.27 -3.37 -18.06
N ASN A 112 5.66 -4.62 -17.80
CA ASN A 112 6.74 -4.97 -16.91
C ASN A 112 8.02 -4.65 -17.68
N ARG A 113 8.48 -3.39 -17.58
CA ARG A 113 9.73 -2.96 -18.21
C ARG A 113 10.82 -3.93 -17.76
N VAL A 114 11.44 -4.60 -18.74
CA VAL A 114 12.58 -5.49 -18.49
C VAL A 114 13.76 -4.59 -18.14
N ILE A 115 14.02 -4.43 -16.85
CA ILE A 115 15.17 -3.68 -16.34
C ILE A 115 16.44 -4.48 -16.68
N LYS A 116 17.21 -4.00 -17.65
CA LYS A 116 18.42 -4.71 -18.12
C LYS A 116 19.71 -4.21 -17.49
N THR A 117 19.73 -2.96 -17.01
CA THR A 117 20.92 -2.35 -16.43
C THR A 117 20.61 -1.63 -15.12
N PRO A 118 21.61 -1.43 -14.24
CA PRO A 118 21.45 -0.65 -13.02
C PRO A 118 20.94 0.79 -13.28
N GLU A 119 21.29 1.39 -14.41
CA GLU A 119 20.85 2.72 -14.83
C GLU A 119 19.36 2.74 -15.20
N ASP A 120 18.90 1.70 -15.90
CA ASP A 120 17.49 1.49 -16.25
C ASP A 120 16.63 1.31 -14.99
N ALA A 121 17.17 0.65 -13.96
CA ALA A 121 16.53 0.51 -12.66
C ALA A 121 16.33 1.86 -11.96
N VAL A 122 17.33 2.74 -12.04
CA VAL A 122 17.32 4.07 -11.41
C VAL A 122 16.38 5.03 -12.12
N MET A 123 16.27 4.93 -13.45
CA MET A 123 15.25 5.64 -14.22
C MET A 123 13.84 5.16 -13.89
N ALA A 124 13.62 3.85 -13.86
CA ALA A 124 12.33 3.26 -13.51
C ALA A 124 11.87 3.62 -12.09
N LEU A 125 12.78 3.66 -11.12
CA LEU A 125 12.49 4.11 -9.76
C LEU A 125 12.12 5.60 -9.72
N GLY A 126 12.77 6.45 -10.53
CA GLY A 126 12.42 7.86 -10.69
C GLY A 126 10.99 8.06 -11.21
N ASP A 127 10.63 7.36 -12.29
CA ASP A 127 9.28 7.43 -12.89
C ASP A 127 8.17 7.02 -11.89
N VAL A 128 8.46 6.04 -11.03
CA VAL A 128 7.51 5.57 -10.01
C VAL A 128 7.33 6.58 -8.88
N ILE A 129 8.43 7.21 -8.43
CA ILE A 129 8.38 8.27 -7.41
C ILE A 129 7.61 9.48 -7.94
N GLU A 130 7.82 9.85 -9.21
CA GLU A 130 7.10 10.95 -9.85
C GLU A 130 5.59 10.67 -9.99
N LYS A 131 5.21 9.45 -10.41
CA LYS A 131 3.80 9.03 -10.44
C LYS A 131 3.16 9.05 -9.05
N LYS A 132 3.88 8.58 -8.02
CA LYS A 132 3.42 8.64 -6.63
C LYS A 132 3.24 10.08 -6.17
N LEU A 133 4.17 10.98 -6.48
CA LEU A 133 4.08 12.41 -6.17
C LEU A 133 2.86 13.06 -6.85
N ASN A 134 2.65 12.83 -8.15
CA ASN A 134 1.50 13.34 -8.89
C ASN A 134 0.15 12.82 -8.35
N THR A 135 0.14 11.60 -7.84
CA THR A 135 -1.05 11.01 -7.18
C THR A 135 -1.32 11.70 -5.84
N MET A 136 -0.28 12.05 -5.08
CA MET A 136 -0.40 12.78 -3.82
C MET A 136 -0.78 14.25 -4.02
N LEU A 137 -0.33 14.88 -5.10
CA LEU A 137 -0.71 16.26 -5.45
C LEU A 137 -2.17 16.38 -5.91
N THR A 138 -2.72 15.32 -6.52
CA THR A 138 -4.13 15.27 -6.97
C THR A 138 -5.11 14.87 -5.86
N GLN A 139 -4.61 14.44 -4.69
CA GLN A 139 -5.41 14.09 -3.51
C GLN A 139 -4.90 14.83 -2.25
N PRO A 140 -5.27 16.12 -2.06
CA PRO A 140 -4.70 16.97 -1.01
C PRO A 140 -5.06 16.56 0.42
N GLY A 141 -6.15 15.78 0.60
CA GLY A 141 -6.66 15.37 1.93
C GLY A 141 -5.84 14.27 2.62
N GLY A 142 -4.84 13.69 1.96
CA GLY A 142 -4.02 12.59 2.47
C GLY A 142 -2.53 12.89 2.60
N ILE A 143 -2.11 14.14 2.42
CA ILE A 143 -0.68 14.52 2.47
C ILE A 143 -0.25 14.62 3.94
N SER A 144 0.37 13.55 4.45
CA SER A 144 0.98 13.53 5.79
C SER A 144 2.46 13.93 5.74
N LEU A 145 2.97 14.52 6.83
CA LEU A 145 4.39 14.86 6.97
C LEU A 145 5.31 13.63 6.88
N SER A 146 4.83 12.45 7.30
CA SER A 146 5.58 11.19 7.17
C SER A 146 5.73 10.79 5.70
N ALA A 147 4.67 10.90 4.90
CA ALA A 147 4.73 10.59 3.47
C ALA A 147 5.69 11.52 2.71
N VAL A 148 5.70 12.82 3.06
CA VAL A 148 6.65 13.79 2.46
C VAL A 148 8.09 13.43 2.83
N LYS A 149 8.34 12.98 4.07
CA LYS A 149 9.67 12.54 4.52
C LYS A 149 10.13 11.26 3.80
N GLU A 150 9.23 10.31 3.58
CA GLU A 150 9.52 9.08 2.83
C GLU A 150 9.84 9.37 1.36
N ILE A 151 9.10 10.28 0.72
CA ILE A 151 9.38 10.71 -0.66
C ILE A 151 10.75 11.38 -0.73
N LYS A 152 11.06 12.29 0.20
CA LYS A 152 12.37 12.93 0.27
C LYS A 152 13.50 11.91 0.36
N GLN A 153 13.37 10.92 1.24
CA GLN A 153 14.37 9.85 1.38
C GLN A 153 14.51 9.00 0.12
N ALA A 154 13.40 8.71 -0.57
CA ALA A 154 13.40 7.97 -1.82
C ALA A 154 14.09 8.75 -2.96
N VAL A 155 13.85 10.06 -3.05
CA VAL A 155 14.52 10.94 -4.02
C VAL A 155 16.02 11.02 -3.75
N GLU A 156 16.42 11.26 -2.50
CA GLU A 156 17.84 11.29 -2.10
C GLU A 156 18.56 9.96 -2.40
N LEU A 157 17.87 8.83 -2.26
CA LEU A 157 18.42 7.52 -2.58
C LEU A 157 18.61 7.36 -4.10
N VAL A 158 17.63 7.79 -4.90
CA VAL A 158 17.73 7.75 -6.37
C VAL A 158 18.84 8.68 -6.86
N GLU A 159 19.00 9.88 -6.29
CA GLU A 159 20.11 10.79 -6.61
C GLU A 159 21.47 10.19 -6.28
N LYS A 160 21.64 9.61 -5.09
CA LYS A 160 22.88 8.89 -4.71
C LYS A 160 23.17 7.71 -5.62
N MET A 161 22.13 7.00 -6.09
CA MET A 161 22.30 5.94 -7.08
C MET A 161 22.73 6.53 -8.42
N ARG A 162 22.08 7.59 -8.92
CA ARG A 162 22.47 8.28 -10.16
C ARG A 162 23.92 8.75 -10.12
N GLU A 163 24.36 9.37 -9.02
CA GLU A 163 25.76 9.80 -8.84
C GLU A 163 26.73 8.62 -8.85
N LYS A 164 26.39 7.53 -8.15
CA LYS A 164 27.21 6.31 -8.10
C LYS A 164 27.36 5.63 -9.46
N TYR A 165 26.33 5.69 -10.31
CA TYR A 165 26.37 5.11 -11.66
C TYR A 165 26.91 6.09 -12.72
N ALA A 166 26.79 7.41 -12.52
CA ALA A 166 27.46 8.43 -13.34
C ALA A 166 28.99 8.40 -13.15
N ASP A 167 29.47 8.18 -11.92
CA ASP A 167 30.89 7.99 -11.62
C ASP A 167 31.44 6.65 -12.13
N ALA A 168 30.56 5.67 -12.37
CA ALA A 168 30.94 4.35 -12.89
C ALA A 168 31.28 4.41 -14.39
N GLU A 169 30.57 5.21 -15.19
CA GLU A 169 30.92 5.42 -16.61
C GLU A 169 32.29 6.13 -16.77
N GLY A 170 32.59 7.11 -15.92
CA GLY A 170 33.88 7.82 -15.93
C GLY A 170 35.09 6.98 -15.48
N LYS A 171 34.88 5.94 -14.66
CA LYS A 171 35.93 5.03 -14.19
C LYS A 171 36.01 3.72 -14.97
N ALA A 172 34.92 3.25 -15.58
CA ALA A 172 34.93 2.04 -16.41
C ALA A 172 35.69 2.23 -17.73
N LEU A 173 35.72 3.46 -18.28
CA LEU A 173 36.47 3.78 -19.50
C LEU A 173 37.99 3.94 -19.31
N LYS A 174 38.52 3.95 -18.07
CA LYS A 174 39.97 4.17 -17.81
C LYS A 174 40.72 3.01 -17.17
N LYS A 175 40.10 1.83 -17.00
CA LYS A 175 40.78 0.62 -16.49
C LYS A 175 40.45 -0.61 -17.33
N GLY A 176 40.87 -0.62 -18.60
CA GLY A 176 40.54 -1.76 -19.46
C GLY A 176 41.30 -1.89 -20.78
N GLY A 177 42.48 -1.29 -20.92
CA GLY A 177 43.33 -1.53 -22.09
C GLY A 177 44.79 -1.50 -21.68
N LEU A 178 45.50 -2.62 -21.84
CA LEU A 178 46.96 -2.58 -22.02
C LEU A 178 47.22 -1.56 -23.14
N SER A 179 48.12 -0.60 -22.93
CA SER A 179 48.53 0.26 -24.04
C SER A 179 49.10 -0.62 -25.16
N ASP A 180 48.81 -0.25 -26.42
CA ASP A 180 49.31 -0.99 -27.60
C ASP A 180 50.84 -1.14 -27.59
N GLU A 181 51.53 -0.26 -26.86
CA GLU A 181 52.96 -0.30 -26.60
C GLU A 181 53.37 -1.52 -25.75
N VAL A 182 52.62 -1.84 -24.69
CA VAL A 182 52.87 -3.04 -23.86
C VAL A 182 52.48 -4.32 -24.60
N ALA A 183 51.43 -4.27 -25.42
CA ALA A 183 51.03 -5.39 -26.27
C ALA A 183 52.10 -5.71 -27.34
N ASN A 184 52.74 -4.69 -27.91
CA ASN A 184 53.84 -4.87 -28.86
C ASN A 184 55.14 -5.33 -28.18
N ASP A 185 55.45 -4.84 -26.98
CA ASP A 185 56.65 -5.27 -26.23
C ASP A 185 56.57 -6.75 -25.80
N ILE A 186 55.35 -7.22 -25.46
CA ILE A 186 55.09 -8.64 -25.19
C ILE A 186 55.20 -9.48 -26.48
N ARG A 187 54.70 -8.99 -27.62
CA ARG A 187 54.85 -9.71 -28.91
C ARG A 187 56.31 -9.80 -29.36
N ALA A 188 57.10 -8.74 -29.18
CA ALA A 188 58.52 -8.74 -29.51
C ALA A 188 59.29 -9.77 -28.68
N LYS A 189 59.02 -9.83 -27.37
CA LYS A 189 59.64 -10.82 -26.47
C LYS A 189 59.23 -12.28 -26.74
N ILE A 190 58.00 -12.51 -27.24
CA ILE A 190 57.53 -13.87 -27.56
C ILE A 190 58.05 -14.36 -28.92
N LEU A 191 58.26 -13.46 -29.89
CA LEU A 191 58.73 -13.82 -31.23
C LEU A 191 60.25 -13.75 -31.42
N GLY A 192 61.00 -13.29 -30.42
CA GLY A 192 62.47 -13.38 -30.41
C GLY A 192 63.16 -12.50 -31.45
N LEU A 193 62.79 -11.21 -31.51
CA LEU A 193 63.61 -10.15 -32.10
C LEU A 193 64.26 -9.31 -31.00
#